data_AF-A0A814LUA8-F1
#
_entry.id   AF-A0A814LUA8-F1
#
_cell.length_a   1.000
_cell.length_b   1.000
_cell.length_c   1.000
_cell.angle_alpha   90.00
_cell.angle_beta   90.00
_cell.angle_gamma   90.00
#
_symmetry.space_group_name_H-M   'P 1'
#
loop_
_entity.id
_entity.type
_entity.pdbx_description
1 polymer ?
#
loop_
_entity_poly.entity_id
_entity_poly.type
_entity_poly.pdbx_seq_one_letter_code
_entity_poly.pdbx_strand_id
1 'polypeptide(L)'
;MPETAIGLFPNAGDSYFLLRLSNNLGVFLGLTGHRLRSMDVVHAESDGSLFALKQLSILKKMSPISLKITLVLLKRGKQFDLKECLKMEYRILHYAINDHDFFEDVRAFLIDKDNKLQWKPNLLEILSDEHIAHYFEKLSHDKELHLSEKNN
;
A
#
# COMPACT_ATOMS: atom_id res chain seq x y z
N MET A 1 -1.45 9.33 -3.11
CA MET A 1 -0.97 7.95 -3.04
C MET A 1 -2.05 6.99 -3.52
N PRO A 2 -2.32 6.93 -4.83
CA PRO A 2 -3.38 6.10 -5.39
C PRO A 2 -2.96 4.64 -5.63
N GLU A 3 -1.86 4.16 -5.04
CA GLU A 3 -1.22 2.89 -5.40
C GLU A 3 -2.16 1.69 -5.20
N THR A 4 -2.96 1.68 -4.13
CA THR A 4 -3.96 0.61 -3.86
C THR A 4 -5.09 0.55 -4.89
N ALA A 5 -5.32 1.63 -5.64
CA ALA A 5 -6.30 1.67 -6.73
C ALA A 5 -5.78 1.03 -8.02
N ILE A 6 -4.47 0.81 -8.10
CA ILE A 6 -3.79 0.17 -9.24
C ILE A 6 -3.04 -1.09 -8.81
N GLY A 7 -3.54 -1.75 -7.76
CA GLY A 7 -3.02 -3.02 -7.22
C GLY A 7 -1.58 -2.97 -6.67
N LEU A 8 -1.04 -1.78 -6.45
CA LEU A 8 0.23 -1.55 -5.75
C LEU A 8 -0.01 -1.11 -4.29
N PHE A 9 1.06 -0.83 -3.57
CA PHE A 9 1.04 -0.36 -2.18
C PHE A 9 1.93 0.88 -2.04
N PRO A 10 1.73 1.73 -1.02
CA PRO A 10 2.64 2.83 -0.70
C PRO A 10 4.10 2.35 -0.64
N ASN A 11 4.99 2.89 -1.48
CA ASN A 11 6.36 2.40 -1.62
C ASN A 11 7.37 3.55 -1.69
N ALA A 12 8.63 3.27 -2.04
CA ALA A 12 9.69 4.28 -2.17
C ALA A 12 9.89 5.19 -0.92
N GLY A 13 9.64 4.68 0.27
CA GLY A 13 9.74 5.38 1.55
C GLY A 13 8.43 6.00 2.03
N ASP A 14 7.33 5.83 1.30
CA ASP A 14 6.04 6.39 1.70
C ASP A 14 5.54 5.84 3.04
N SER A 15 5.85 4.58 3.39
CA SER A 15 5.54 4.06 4.72
C SER A 15 6.23 4.85 5.84
N TYR A 16 7.43 5.40 5.58
CA TYR A 16 8.15 6.24 6.54
C TYR A 16 7.49 7.61 6.69
N PHE A 17 7.10 8.27 5.59
CA PHE A 17 6.54 9.61 5.62
C PHE A 17 5.08 9.63 6.09
N LEU A 18 4.24 8.71 5.61
CA LEU A 18 2.84 8.61 6.00
C LEU A 18 2.69 8.44 7.52
N LEU A 19 3.52 7.61 8.14
CA LEU A 19 3.43 7.32 9.57
C LEU A 19 3.88 8.47 10.49
N ARG A 20 4.47 9.52 9.93
CA ARG A 20 4.82 10.75 10.65
C ARG A 20 3.71 11.80 10.61
N LEU A 21 2.64 11.54 9.87
CA LEU A 21 1.43 12.36 9.92
C LEU A 21 0.65 12.06 11.21
N SER A 22 0.09 13.11 11.83
CA SER A 22 -0.69 12.99 13.06
C SER A 22 -2.01 12.26 12.84
N ASN A 23 -2.62 11.78 13.94
CA ASN A 23 -4.01 11.32 14.00
C ASN A 23 -4.38 10.21 13.00
N ASN A 24 -3.46 9.27 12.71
CA ASN A 24 -3.63 8.19 11.73
C ASN A 24 -3.90 8.66 10.29
N LEU A 25 -3.64 9.93 9.97
CA LEU A 25 -3.86 10.49 8.64
C LEU A 25 -3.06 9.71 7.57
N GLY A 26 -1.84 9.28 7.88
CA GLY A 26 -1.05 8.42 6.99
C GLY A 26 -1.71 7.11 6.62
N VAL A 27 -2.39 6.47 7.58
CA VAL A 27 -3.15 5.23 7.35
C VAL A 27 -4.33 5.49 6.42
N PHE A 28 -5.06 6.57 6.67
CA PHE A 28 -6.16 6.98 5.81
C PHE A 28 -5.69 7.22 4.37
N LEU A 29 -4.62 8.00 4.19
CA LEU A 29 -4.10 8.34 2.87
C LEU A 29 -3.55 7.13 2.12
N GLY A 30 -2.82 6.25 2.81
CA GLY A 30 -2.24 5.05 2.21
C GLY A 30 -3.29 4.04 1.74
N LEU A 31 -4.38 3.85 2.51
CA LEU A 31 -5.43 2.89 2.15
C LEU A 31 -6.39 3.41 1.09
N THR A 32 -6.80 4.68 1.20
CA THR A 32 -7.87 5.25 0.34
C THR A 32 -7.34 5.91 -0.91
N GLY A 33 -6.05 6.24 -0.94
CA GLY A 33 -5.44 7.09 -1.95
C GLY A 33 -6.09 8.46 -2.10
N HIS A 34 -6.71 8.96 -1.03
CA HIS A 34 -7.39 10.24 -1.03
C HIS A 34 -6.46 11.36 -1.52
N ARG A 35 -6.94 12.14 -2.48
CA ARG A 35 -6.23 13.32 -2.97
C ARG A 35 -6.46 14.45 -1.98
N LEU A 36 -5.46 14.74 -1.17
CA LEU A 36 -5.45 15.97 -0.38
C LEU A 36 -5.38 17.18 -1.31
N ARG A 37 -6.29 18.13 -1.12
CA ARG A 37 -6.18 19.51 -1.62
C ARG A 37 -5.68 20.39 -0.47
N SER A 38 -5.17 21.57 -0.80
CA SER A 38 -4.50 22.46 0.17
C SER A 38 -5.32 22.75 1.43
N MET A 39 -6.65 22.84 1.32
CA MET A 39 -7.55 23.09 2.46
C MET A 39 -7.91 21.82 3.25
N ASP A 40 -7.77 20.63 2.68
CA ASP A 40 -8.18 19.37 3.32
C ASP A 40 -7.26 19.00 4.50
N VAL A 41 -6.01 19.48 4.48
CA VAL A 41 -5.03 19.35 5.58
C VAL A 41 -5.54 20.01 6.87
N VAL A 42 -6.40 21.02 6.75
CA VAL A 42 -6.93 21.80 7.89
C VAL A 42 -8.22 21.20 8.47
N HIS A 43 -8.93 20.34 7.73
CA HIS A 43 -10.32 19.93 8.06
C HIS A 43 -10.47 18.43 8.42
N ALA A 44 -9.37 17.71 8.66
CA ALA A 44 -9.34 16.24 8.69
C ALA A 44 -10.01 15.56 9.90
N GLU A 45 -10.80 16.26 10.71
CA GLU A 45 -11.45 15.69 11.91
C GLU A 45 -12.98 15.82 11.82
N SER A 46 -13.69 14.75 11.41
CA SER A 46 -15.07 14.49 11.87
C SER A 46 -15.53 13.04 11.65
N ASP A 47 -16.32 12.54 12.60
CA ASP A 47 -16.86 11.18 12.68
C ASP A 47 -18.12 10.97 11.81
N GLY A 48 -18.46 9.70 11.55
CA GLY A 48 -19.81 9.20 11.21
C GLY A 48 -20.48 9.74 9.94
N SER A 49 -19.84 10.70 9.28
CA SER A 49 -20.42 11.57 8.28
C SER A 49 -20.48 10.89 6.90
N LEU A 50 -21.18 11.53 5.97
CA LEU A 50 -21.18 11.18 4.55
C LEU A 50 -19.77 10.96 3.98
N PHE A 51 -18.76 11.59 4.59
CA PHE A 51 -17.36 11.33 4.30
C PHE A 51 -16.99 9.86 4.54
N ALA A 52 -17.26 9.29 5.71
CA ALA A 52 -16.92 7.91 6.03
C ALA A 52 -17.58 6.90 5.08
N LEU A 53 -18.86 7.11 4.75
CA LEU A 53 -19.58 6.27 3.77
C LEU A 53 -18.97 6.40 2.36
N LYS A 54 -18.55 7.60 1.97
CA LYS A 54 -17.84 7.83 0.71
C LYS A 54 -16.49 7.11 0.70
N GLN A 55 -15.71 7.17 1.78
CA GLN A 55 -14.43 6.47 1.87
C GLN A 55 -14.62 4.95 1.86
N LEU A 56 -15.65 4.42 2.51
CA LEU A 56 -15.99 2.99 2.43
C LEU A 56 -16.30 2.57 0.98
N SER A 57 -17.04 3.39 0.23
CA SER A 57 -17.31 3.12 -1.19
C SER A 57 -16.07 3.14 -2.08
N ILE A 58 -15.05 3.93 -1.68
CA ILE A 58 -13.73 3.98 -2.33
C ILE A 58 -12.94 2.70 -2.01
N LEU A 59 -12.84 2.32 -0.73
CA LEU A 59 -12.11 1.12 -0.30
C LEU A 59 -12.64 -0.16 -0.97
N LYS A 60 -13.96 -0.27 -1.19
CA LYS A 60 -14.57 -1.41 -1.91
C LYS A 60 -14.13 -1.56 -3.37
N LYS A 61 -13.47 -0.56 -3.95
CA LYS A 61 -12.96 -0.57 -5.33
C LYS A 61 -11.45 -0.78 -5.43
N MET A 62 -10.77 -0.90 -4.29
CA MET A 62 -9.31 -1.07 -4.23
C MET A 62 -8.94 -2.55 -4.22
N SER A 63 -7.68 -2.86 -4.55
CA SER A 63 -7.20 -4.24 -4.53
C SER A 63 -7.23 -4.80 -3.10
N PRO A 64 -7.88 -5.95 -2.87
CA PRO A 64 -7.93 -6.59 -1.56
C PRO A 64 -6.54 -6.91 -1.00
N ILE A 65 -5.63 -7.42 -1.84
CA ILE A 65 -4.25 -7.73 -1.45
C ILE A 65 -3.53 -6.44 -1.06
N SER A 66 -3.60 -5.42 -1.92
CA SER A 66 -2.94 -4.13 -1.70
C SER A 66 -3.40 -3.44 -0.43
N LEU A 67 -4.70 -3.48 -0.12
CA LEU A 67 -5.24 -2.94 1.12
C LEU A 67 -4.65 -3.64 2.36
N LYS A 68 -4.58 -4.99 2.36
CA LYS A 68 -4.02 -5.74 3.48
C LYS A 68 -2.52 -5.52 3.62
N ILE A 69 -1.77 -5.59 2.52
CA ILE A 69 -0.34 -5.30 2.49
C ILE A 69 -0.08 -3.90 3.04
N THR A 70 -0.80 -2.89 2.56
CA THR A 70 -0.67 -1.50 3.01
C THR A 70 -0.93 -1.37 4.51
N LEU A 71 -1.97 -2.02 5.03
CA LEU A 71 -2.26 -1.98 6.46
C LEU A 71 -1.13 -2.61 7.30
N VAL A 72 -0.61 -3.76 6.88
CA VAL A 72 0.50 -4.44 7.58
C VAL A 72 1.80 -3.65 7.47
N LEU A 73 2.11 -3.12 6.28
CA LEU A 73 3.24 -2.24 6.00
C LEU A 73 3.24 -1.04 6.95
N LEU A 74 2.12 -0.33 7.03
CA LEU A 74 1.99 0.86 7.88
C LEU A 74 2.05 0.51 9.37
N LYS A 75 1.51 -0.63 9.79
CA LYS A 75 1.65 -1.09 11.18
C LYS A 75 3.09 -1.41 11.56
N ARG A 76 3.84 -2.10 10.69
CA ARG A 76 5.25 -2.48 10.93
C ARG A 76 6.20 -1.29 10.82
N GLY A 77 6.02 -0.46 9.79
CA GLY A 77 6.87 0.70 9.50
C GLY A 77 6.90 1.75 10.61
N LYS A 78 5.96 1.73 11.55
CA LYS A 78 5.89 2.70 12.65
C LYS A 78 7.11 2.60 13.57
N GLN A 79 7.74 1.43 13.61
CA GLN A 79 8.91 1.15 14.43
C GLN A 79 10.23 1.33 13.67
N PHE A 80 10.16 1.64 12.36
CA PHE A 80 11.29 1.58 11.46
C PHE A 80 11.82 2.96 11.07
N ASP A 81 13.13 3.02 10.84
CA ASP A 81 13.77 4.12 10.14
C ASP A 81 13.53 4.04 8.61
N LEU A 82 14.03 5.03 7.86
CA LEU A 82 13.83 5.06 6.40
C LEU A 82 14.50 3.88 5.70
N LYS A 83 15.67 3.44 6.16
CA LYS A 83 16.41 2.32 5.55
C LYS A 83 15.62 1.02 5.74
N GLU A 84 15.08 0.81 6.93
CA GLU A 84 14.24 -0.34 7.28
C GLU A 84 12.91 -0.35 6.52
N CYS A 85 12.26 0.82 6.38
CA CYS A 85 11.08 0.96 5.53
C CYS A 85 11.37 0.59 4.07
N LEU A 86 12.45 1.13 3.49
CA LEU A 86 12.84 0.83 2.11
C LEU A 86 13.14 -0.66 1.89
N LYS A 87 13.82 -1.31 2.85
CA LYS A 87 14.06 -2.77 2.79
C LYS A 87 12.75 -3.57 2.83
N MET A 88 11.83 -3.18 3.71
CA MET A 88 10.53 -3.85 3.81
C MET A 88 9.71 -3.67 2.53
N GLU A 89 9.61 -2.46 2.01
CA GLU A 89 8.90 -2.16 0.76
C GLU A 89 9.51 -2.88 -0.44
N TYR A 90 10.84 -3.01 -0.49
CA TYR A 90 11.54 -3.74 -1.53
C TYR A 90 11.16 -5.22 -1.56
N ARG A 91 11.05 -5.87 -0.39
CA ARG A 91 10.60 -7.28 -0.31
C ARG A 91 9.20 -7.46 -0.87
N ILE A 92 8.27 -6.60 -0.44
CA ILE A 92 6.88 -6.65 -0.89
C ILE A 92 6.84 -6.47 -2.41
N LEU A 93 7.60 -5.52 -2.96
CA LEU A 93 7.68 -5.31 -4.40
C LEU A 93 8.22 -6.55 -5.11
N HIS A 94 9.28 -7.18 -4.58
CA HIS A 94 9.87 -8.37 -5.18
C HIS A 94 8.88 -9.53 -5.32
N TYR A 95 8.00 -9.74 -4.33
CA TYR A 95 6.94 -10.73 -4.43
C TYR A 95 5.82 -10.26 -5.37
N ALA A 96 5.31 -9.02 -5.17
CA ALA A 96 4.16 -8.50 -5.90
C ALA A 96 4.36 -8.44 -7.43
N ILE A 97 5.55 -8.11 -7.93
CA ILE A 97 5.82 -8.07 -9.38
C ILE A 97 5.76 -9.45 -10.06
N ASN A 98 5.82 -10.52 -9.27
CA ASN A 98 5.72 -11.89 -9.76
C ASN A 98 4.31 -12.46 -9.62
N ASP A 99 3.39 -11.71 -9.00
CA ASP A 99 2.02 -12.15 -8.80
C ASP A 99 1.10 -11.78 -9.98
N HIS A 100 0.01 -12.54 -10.07
CA HIS A 100 -1.05 -12.35 -11.05
C HIS A 100 -1.53 -10.89 -11.14
N ASP A 101 -1.80 -10.27 -9.99
CA ASP A 101 -2.47 -8.97 -9.93
C ASP A 101 -1.61 -7.84 -10.53
N PHE A 102 -0.29 -7.90 -10.42
CA PHE A 102 0.59 -6.94 -11.09
C PHE A 102 0.43 -6.96 -12.61
N PHE A 103 0.42 -8.15 -13.22
CA PHE A 103 0.22 -8.28 -14.67
C PHE A 103 -1.20 -7.86 -15.08
N GLU A 104 -2.20 -8.16 -14.24
CA GLU A 104 -3.58 -7.76 -14.46
C GLU A 104 -3.75 -6.23 -14.40
N ASP A 105 -3.08 -5.55 -13.48
CA ASP A 105 -3.09 -4.08 -13.40
C ASP A 105 -2.45 -3.46 -14.66
N VAL A 106 -1.29 -3.98 -15.08
CA VAL A 106 -0.64 -3.54 -16.32
C VAL A 106 -1.56 -3.76 -17.52
N ARG A 107 -2.22 -4.93 -17.61
CA ARG A 107 -3.18 -5.22 -18.67
C ARG A 107 -4.32 -4.21 -18.68
N ALA A 108 -5.03 -4.08 -17.56
CA ALA A 108 -6.25 -3.28 -17.46
C ALA A 108 -6.02 -1.78 -17.68
N PHE A 109 -4.89 -1.23 -17.20
CA PHE A 109 -4.63 0.20 -17.25
C PHE A 109 -3.75 0.66 -18.41
N LEU A 110 -2.78 -0.15 -18.84
CA LEU A 110 -1.75 0.27 -19.79
C LEU A 110 -1.89 -0.40 -21.16
N ILE A 111 -2.27 -1.68 -21.20
CA ILE A 111 -2.38 -2.46 -22.44
C ILE A 111 -3.78 -2.32 -23.04
N ASP A 112 -4.78 -2.91 -22.40
CA ASP A 112 -6.16 -2.96 -22.89
C ASP A 112 -6.91 -1.66 -22.59
N LYS A 113 -6.50 -0.95 -21.52
CA LYS A 113 -7.09 0.32 -21.06
C LYS A 113 -8.61 0.22 -20.84
N ASP A 114 -9.08 -0.96 -20.44
CA ASP A 114 -10.50 -1.25 -20.24
C ASP A 114 -11.00 -0.84 -18.85
N ASN A 115 -10.08 -0.60 -17.90
CA ASN A 115 -10.37 -0.36 -16.48
C ASN A 115 -11.22 -1.48 -15.84
N LYS A 116 -11.14 -2.71 -16.35
CA LYS A 116 -11.87 -3.88 -15.85
C LYS A 116 -10.92 -4.84 -15.18
N LEU A 117 -10.75 -4.67 -13.87
CA LEU A 117 -9.81 -5.45 -13.07
C LEU A 117 -10.38 -6.82 -12.67
N GLN A 118 -9.53 -7.83 -12.75
CA GLN A 118 -9.82 -9.22 -12.42
C GLN A 118 -8.87 -9.76 -11.34
N TRP A 119 -8.71 -9.00 -10.25
CA TRP A 119 -7.83 -9.37 -9.13
C TRP A 119 -8.14 -10.74 -8.53
N LYS A 120 -7.09 -11.42 -8.07
CA LYS A 120 -7.18 -12.74 -7.46
C LYS A 120 -6.29 -12.83 -6.21
N PRO A 121 -6.88 -13.02 -5.01
CA PRO A 121 -8.30 -13.08 -4.71
C PRO A 121 -9.01 -11.71 -4.77
N ASN A 122 -10.29 -11.71 -5.17
CA ASN A 122 -11.12 -10.51 -5.26
C ASN A 122 -11.91 -10.16 -3.98
N LEU A 123 -11.75 -10.96 -2.92
CA LEU A 123 -12.44 -10.76 -1.64
C LEU A 123 -11.43 -10.66 -0.50
N LEU A 124 -11.62 -9.67 0.39
CA LEU A 124 -10.76 -9.45 1.55
C LEU A 124 -10.85 -10.60 2.58
N GLU A 125 -12.01 -11.23 2.68
CA GLU A 125 -12.33 -12.25 3.69
C GLU A 125 -11.60 -13.57 3.47
N ILE A 126 -11.22 -13.87 2.23
CA ILE A 126 -10.55 -15.12 1.86
C ILE A 126 -9.01 -15.02 1.90
N LEU A 127 -8.47 -13.81 2.10
CA LEU A 127 -7.03 -13.61 2.28
C LEU A 127 -6.64 -13.97 3.71
N SER A 128 -5.84 -15.02 3.89
CA SER A 128 -5.30 -15.36 5.21
C SER A 128 -4.15 -14.44 5.62
N ASP A 129 -3.85 -14.36 6.92
CA ASP A 129 -2.73 -13.57 7.40
C ASP A 129 -1.39 -14.15 6.93
N GLU A 130 -1.30 -15.47 6.74
CA GLU A 130 -0.13 -16.17 6.19
C GLU A 130 0.13 -15.77 4.74
N HIS A 131 -0.94 -15.67 3.93
CA HIS A 131 -0.83 -15.20 2.55
C HIS A 131 -0.21 -13.79 2.51
N ILE A 132 -0.66 -12.89 3.40
CA ILE A 132 -0.12 -11.53 3.47
C ILE A 132 1.30 -11.52 4.06
N ALA A 133 1.60 -12.40 5.01
CA ALA A 133 2.93 -12.49 5.63
C ALA A 133 4.03 -12.85 4.63
N HIS A 134 3.70 -13.64 3.60
CA HIS A 134 4.61 -14.04 2.53
C HIS A 134 5.32 -12.84 1.87
N TYR A 135 4.59 -11.76 1.58
CA TYR A 135 5.14 -10.54 0.98
C TYR A 135 6.23 -9.85 1.82
N PHE A 136 6.33 -10.18 3.11
CA PHE A 136 7.27 -9.56 4.04
C PHE A 136 8.44 -10.50 4.39
N GLU A 137 8.46 -11.71 3.85
CA GLU A 137 9.53 -12.67 4.09
C GLU A 137 10.88 -12.14 3.61
N LYS A 138 11.95 -12.53 4.30
CA LYS A 138 13.30 -12.17 3.89
C LYS A 138 13.61 -12.85 2.56
N LEU A 139 14.20 -12.09 1.65
CA LEU A 139 14.74 -12.64 0.41
C LEU A 139 16.08 -13.32 0.68
N SER A 140 16.54 -14.11 -0.29
CA SER A 140 17.91 -14.61 -0.28
C SER A 140 18.91 -13.44 -0.27
N HIS A 141 20.10 -13.65 0.30
CA HIS A 141 21.06 -12.56 0.51
C HIS A 141 21.40 -11.79 -0.78
N ASP A 142 21.49 -12.47 -1.92
CA ASP A 142 21.76 -11.89 -3.24
C ASP A 142 20.60 -11.02 -3.78
N LYS A 143 19.37 -11.25 -3.30
CA LYS A 143 18.16 -10.54 -3.72
C LYS A 143 17.71 -9.47 -2.74
N GLU A 144 18.23 -9.45 -1.51
CA GLU A 144 17.84 -8.46 -0.50
C GLU A 144 18.37 -7.05 -0.84
N LEU A 145 17.64 -6.00 -0.44
CA LEU A 145 18.11 -4.62 -0.61
C LEU A 145 19.25 -4.31 0.38
N HIS A 146 20.44 -4.10 -0.16
CA HIS A 146 21.62 -3.65 0.59
C HIS A 146 21.84 -2.15 0.40
N LEU A 147 21.57 -1.38 1.45
CA LEU A 147 21.90 0.04 1.49
C LEU A 147 23.28 0.19 2.13
N SER A 148 24.24 0.76 1.40
CA SER A 148 25.55 1.07 1.96
C SER A 148 25.43 2.17 3.02
N GLU A 149 26.23 2.07 4.06
CA GLU A 149 26.47 3.22 4.92
C GLU A 149 27.44 4.14 4.16
N LYS A 150 27.10 5.43 4.04
CA LYS A 150 28.14 6.41 3.72
C LYS A 150 29.07 6.42 4.93
N ASN A 151 30.31 5.96 4.74
CA ASN A 151 31.39 6.27 5.66
C ASN A 151 31.52 7.79 5.70
N ASN A 152 30.97 8.40 6.75
CA ASN A 152 31.15 9.81 7.11
C ASN A 152 31.46 9.88 8.59
#